data_AF-A0A1G3ILH7-F1
#
_entry.id   AF-A0A1G3ILH7-F1
#
_cell.length_a   1.000
_cell.length_b   1.000
_cell.length_c   1.000
_cell.angle_alpha   90.00
_cell.angle_beta   90.00
_cell.angle_gamma   90.00
#
_symmetry.space_group_name_H-M   'P 1'
#
loop_
_entity.id
_entity.type
_entity.pdbx_description
1 polymer ?
#
loop_
_entity_poly.entity_id
_entity_poly.type
_entity_poly.pdbx_seq_one_letter_code
_entity_poly.pdbx_strand_id
1 'polypeptide(L)'
;MSKHSAAWDKTRHTLGMAEMDATHHDFIAQVATLIAADNAEFPALFQALVIHTAAHFKAEGVLMRESKYRGLPEHEGEHHRVLGELQQLNRTLKRGHLPLVRAYVKEGLMEWFDTHVAMMDAALVMHLRKQQQESTTEA
;
A
#
# COMPACT_ATOMS: atom_id res chain seq x y z
N MET A 1 -12.21 10.05 16.69
CA MET A 1 -11.64 10.23 15.34
C MET A 1 -10.55 9.20 15.18
N SER A 2 -10.49 8.48 14.04
CA SER A 2 -9.43 7.50 13.80
C SER A 2 -8.06 8.20 13.84
N LYS A 3 -7.05 7.56 14.44
CA LYS A 3 -5.66 8.09 14.45
C LYS A 3 -5.02 8.06 13.06
N HIS A 4 -5.56 7.24 12.15
CA HIS A 4 -5.05 7.01 10.81
C HIS A 4 -5.99 7.66 9.79
N SER A 5 -5.64 8.87 9.36
CA SER A 5 -6.39 9.64 8.36
C SER A 5 -5.91 9.29 6.95
N ALA A 6 -6.83 9.18 5.99
CA ALA A 6 -6.50 9.07 4.57
C ALA A 6 -6.08 10.44 3.99
N ALA A 7 -5.03 11.01 4.56
CA ALA A 7 -4.41 12.25 4.13
C ALA A 7 -2.90 12.12 4.23
N TRP A 8 -2.18 12.65 3.24
CA TRP A 8 -0.72 12.54 3.24
C TRP A 8 -0.10 13.29 4.43
N ASP A 9 0.62 12.55 5.25
CA ASP A 9 1.49 13.08 6.29
C ASP A 9 2.95 12.92 5.87
N LYS A 10 3.63 14.04 5.64
CA LYS A 10 5.03 14.05 5.20
C LYS A 10 5.97 13.35 6.18
N THR A 11 5.68 13.39 7.48
CA THR A 11 6.54 12.77 8.50
C THR A 11 6.38 11.26 8.56
N ARG A 12 5.21 10.75 8.19
CA ARG A 12 4.85 9.34 8.31
C ARG A 12 5.06 8.56 7.02
N HIS A 13 4.76 9.17 5.87
CA HIS A 13 4.69 8.45 4.60
C HIS A 13 5.87 8.69 3.67
N THR A 14 6.65 9.76 3.88
CA THR A 14 7.80 10.05 3.02
C THR A 14 8.96 9.12 3.37
N LEU A 15 9.30 8.22 2.46
CA LEU A 15 10.47 7.36 2.58
C LEU A 15 11.68 7.97 1.84
N GLY A 16 11.43 8.91 0.93
CA GLY A 16 12.43 9.61 0.12
C GLY A 16 12.94 8.78 -1.06
N MET A 17 12.06 7.94 -1.60
CA MET A 17 12.23 7.26 -2.87
C MET A 17 11.05 7.67 -3.75
N ALA A 18 11.30 8.57 -4.71
CA ALA A 18 10.24 9.31 -5.39
C ALA A 18 9.15 8.42 -6.01
N GLU A 19 9.53 7.29 -6.62
CA GLU A 19 8.58 6.36 -7.25
C GLU A 19 7.70 5.64 -6.22
N MET A 20 8.27 5.22 -5.09
CA MET A 20 7.54 4.57 -4.00
C MET A 20 6.63 5.58 -3.29
N ASP A 21 7.15 6.77 -2.97
CA ASP A 21 6.38 7.86 -2.36
C ASP A 21 5.20 8.28 -3.25
N ALA A 22 5.38 8.34 -4.57
CA ALA A 22 4.30 8.62 -5.52
C ALA A 22 3.20 7.54 -5.48
N THR A 23 3.60 6.26 -5.46
CA THR A 23 2.65 5.15 -5.37
C THR A 23 1.89 5.14 -4.03
N HIS A 24 2.55 5.51 -2.93
CA HIS A 24 1.93 5.69 -1.62
C HIS A 24 0.93 6.87 -1.60
N HIS A 25 1.29 7.96 -2.27
CA HIS A 25 0.38 9.09 -2.46
C HIS A 25 -0.90 8.68 -3.20
N ASP A 26 -0.76 7.92 -4.29
CA ASP A 26 -1.89 7.42 -5.07
C ASP A 26 -2.78 6.48 -4.26
N PHE A 27 -2.18 5.58 -3.46
CA PHE A 27 -2.93 4.73 -2.53
C PHE A 27 -3.77 5.56 -1.56
N ILE A 28 -3.15 6.51 -0.85
CA ILE A 28 -3.84 7.36 0.15
C ILE A 28 -4.95 8.17 -0.52
N ALA A 29 -4.70 8.72 -1.72
CA ALA A 29 -5.70 9.45 -2.47
C ALA A 29 -6.91 8.58 -2.83
N GLN A 30 -6.69 7.35 -3.29
CA GLN A 30 -7.77 6.41 -3.59
C GLN A 30 -8.59 6.02 -2.35
N VAL A 31 -7.93 5.82 -1.20
CA VAL A 31 -8.63 5.57 0.07
C VAL A 31 -9.48 6.79 0.46
N ALA A 32 -8.95 8.01 0.34
CA ALA A 32 -9.69 9.24 0.61
C ALA A 32 -10.92 9.37 -0.31
N THR A 33 -10.76 9.10 -1.60
CA THR A 33 -11.87 9.10 -2.56
C THR A 33 -12.93 8.06 -2.19
N LEU A 34 -12.54 6.85 -1.80
CA LEU A 34 -13.49 5.81 -1.35
C LEU A 34 -14.26 6.19 -0.08
N ILE A 35 -13.61 6.87 0.86
CA ILE A 35 -14.26 7.35 2.09
C ILE A 35 -15.37 8.36 1.76
N ALA A 36 -15.15 9.22 0.77
CA ALA A 36 -16.07 10.25 0.32
C ALA A 36 -17.11 9.76 -0.72
N ALA A 37 -16.83 8.65 -1.41
CA ALA A 37 -17.66 8.13 -2.50
C ALA A 37 -19.08 7.77 -2.07
N ASP A 38 -20.03 7.99 -2.97
CA ASP A 38 -21.41 7.52 -2.79
C ASP A 38 -21.51 5.98 -2.94
N ASN A 39 -22.72 5.43 -2.89
CA ASN A 39 -22.91 3.98 -3.01
C ASN A 39 -22.77 3.45 -4.45
N ALA A 40 -23.01 4.29 -5.46
CA ALA A 40 -22.96 3.89 -6.86
C ALA A 40 -21.51 3.83 -7.37
N GLU A 41 -20.65 4.75 -6.92
CA GLU A 41 -19.26 4.85 -7.33
C GLU A 41 -18.34 3.89 -6.57
N PHE A 42 -18.66 3.60 -5.30
CA PHE A 42 -17.80 2.85 -4.39
C PHE A 42 -17.29 1.51 -4.96
N PRO A 43 -18.12 0.67 -5.62
CA PRO A 43 -17.63 -0.59 -6.19
C PRO A 43 -16.54 -0.44 -7.25
N ALA A 44 -16.67 0.54 -8.14
CA ALA A 44 -15.68 0.78 -9.18
C ALA A 44 -14.37 1.31 -8.57
N LEU A 45 -14.46 2.23 -7.63
CA LEU A 45 -13.31 2.79 -6.92
C LEU A 45 -12.59 1.72 -6.07
N PHE A 46 -13.33 0.81 -5.44
CA PHE A 46 -12.73 -0.24 -4.63
C PHE A 46 -11.97 -1.24 -5.50
N GLN A 47 -12.53 -1.56 -6.67
CA GLN A 47 -11.84 -2.38 -7.67
C GLN A 47 -10.56 -1.70 -8.18
N ALA A 48 -10.56 -0.38 -8.39
CA ALA A 48 -9.38 0.38 -8.78
C ALA A 48 -8.29 0.34 -7.68
N LEU A 49 -8.68 0.48 -6.41
CA LEU A 49 -7.77 0.31 -5.27
C LEU A 49 -7.11 -1.08 -5.25
N VAL A 50 -7.88 -2.16 -5.43
CA VAL A 50 -7.31 -3.51 -5.48
C VAL A 50 -6.28 -3.66 -6.61
N ILE A 51 -6.54 -3.07 -7.78
CA ILE A 51 -5.62 -3.11 -8.93
C ILE A 51 -4.35 -2.31 -8.63
N HIS A 52 -4.50 -1.11 -8.08
CA HIS A 52 -3.39 -0.25 -7.69
C HIS A 52 -2.47 -0.98 -6.68
N THR A 53 -3.05 -1.51 -5.59
CA THR A 53 -2.29 -2.21 -4.55
C THR A 53 -1.56 -3.43 -5.11
N ALA A 54 -2.18 -4.20 -6.00
CA ALA A 54 -1.52 -5.34 -6.64
C ALA A 54 -0.33 -4.91 -7.52
N ALA A 55 -0.48 -3.81 -8.27
CA ALA A 55 0.61 -3.28 -9.10
C ALA A 55 1.77 -2.74 -8.26
N HIS A 56 1.46 -2.02 -7.18
CA HIS A 56 2.43 -1.54 -6.20
C HIS A 56 3.24 -2.68 -5.58
N PHE A 57 2.58 -3.70 -5.02
CA PHE A 57 3.26 -4.86 -4.43
C PHE A 57 4.11 -5.61 -5.45
N LYS A 58 3.65 -5.71 -6.70
CA LYS A 58 4.46 -6.31 -7.78
C LYS A 58 5.74 -5.52 -8.04
N ALA A 59 5.65 -4.19 -8.09
CA ALA A 59 6.81 -3.33 -8.30
C ALA A 59 7.83 -3.48 -7.16
N GLU A 60 7.37 -3.46 -5.90
CA GLU A 60 8.24 -3.69 -4.74
C GLU A 60 8.86 -5.09 -4.74
N GLY A 61 8.10 -6.12 -5.10
CA GLY A 61 8.63 -7.47 -5.23
C GLY A 61 9.77 -7.56 -6.26
N VAL A 62 9.69 -6.81 -7.36
CA VAL A 62 10.80 -6.72 -8.34
C VAL A 62 12.02 -6.08 -7.67
N LEU A 63 11.85 -4.93 -7.02
CA LEU A 63 12.95 -4.26 -6.30
C LEU A 63 13.59 -5.15 -5.23
N MET A 64 12.78 -5.87 -4.44
CA MET A 64 13.27 -6.79 -3.42
C MET A 64 14.09 -7.94 -4.02
N ARG A 65 13.62 -8.55 -5.11
CA ARG A 65 14.35 -9.64 -5.78
C ARG A 65 15.66 -9.17 -6.40
N GLU A 66 15.63 -8.09 -7.17
CA GLU A 66 16.79 -7.58 -7.90
C GLU A 66 17.89 -7.12 -6.95
N SER A 67 17.50 -6.50 -5.83
CA SER A 67 18.42 -6.04 -4.78
C SER A 67 18.82 -7.14 -3.79
N LYS A 68 18.34 -8.37 -3.94
CA LYS A 68 18.57 -9.50 -3.02
C LYS A 68 18.18 -9.16 -1.56
N TYR A 69 17.07 -8.45 -1.39
CA TYR A 69 16.55 -8.04 -0.09
C TYR A 69 16.22 -9.26 0.79
N ARG A 70 16.82 -9.33 1.99
CA ARG A 70 16.71 -10.49 2.87
C ARG A 70 15.34 -10.66 3.50
N GLY A 71 14.59 -9.57 3.69
CA GLY A 71 13.24 -9.58 4.26
C GLY A 71 12.13 -9.88 3.23
N LEU A 72 12.49 -10.30 2.02
CA LEU A 72 11.53 -10.61 0.96
C LEU A 72 10.44 -11.61 1.40
N PRO A 73 10.75 -12.74 2.06
CA PRO A 73 9.71 -13.72 2.44
C PRO A 73 8.64 -13.12 3.36
N GLU A 74 9.05 -12.32 4.34
CA GLU A 74 8.15 -11.68 5.30
C GLU A 74 7.34 -10.56 4.63
N HIS A 75 7.98 -9.73 3.79
CA HIS A 75 7.34 -8.61 3.09
C HIS A 75 6.32 -9.08 2.07
N GLU A 76 6.68 -10.03 1.20
CA GLU A 76 5.71 -10.60 0.26
C GLU A 76 4.62 -11.40 0.97
N GLY A 77 4.93 -12.04 2.11
CA GLY A 77 3.93 -12.70 2.94
C GLY A 77 2.82 -11.75 3.39
N GLU A 78 3.21 -10.55 3.85
CA GLU A 78 2.26 -9.51 4.27
C GLU A 78 1.48 -8.93 3.08
N HIS A 79 2.15 -8.68 1.94
CA HIS A 79 1.49 -8.27 0.69
C HIS A 79 0.42 -9.27 0.25
N HIS A 80 0.73 -10.56 0.26
CA HIS A 80 -0.21 -11.61 -0.13
C HIS A 80 -1.41 -11.67 0.82
N ARG A 81 -1.18 -11.52 2.14
CA ARG A 81 -2.25 -11.51 3.15
C ARG A 81 -3.25 -10.38 2.87
N VAL A 82 -2.74 -9.16 2.69
CA VAL A 82 -3.57 -7.95 2.48
C VAL A 82 -4.26 -7.99 1.13
N LEU A 83 -3.55 -8.38 0.06
CA LEU A 83 -4.15 -8.50 -1.26
C LEU A 83 -5.26 -9.57 -1.29
N GLY A 84 -5.07 -10.69 -0.59
CA GLY A 84 -6.11 -11.71 -0.41
C GLY A 84 -7.35 -11.18 0.31
N GLU A 85 -7.17 -10.38 1.37
CA GLU A 85 -8.24 -9.70 2.08
C GLU A 85 -9.00 -8.72 1.16
N LEU A 86 -8.30 -7.85 0.44
CA LEU A 86 -8.90 -6.90 -0.50
C LEU A 86 -9.68 -7.62 -1.61
N GLN A 87 -9.14 -8.71 -2.15
CA GLN A 87 -9.85 -9.52 -3.14
C GLN A 87 -11.12 -10.17 -2.58
N GLN A 88 -11.08 -10.65 -1.33
CA GLN A 88 -12.26 -11.20 -0.67
C GLN A 88 -13.32 -10.11 -0.44
N LEU A 89 -12.93 -8.94 0.05
CA LEU A 89 -13.83 -7.80 0.22
C LEU A 89 -14.45 -7.35 -1.10
N ASN A 90 -13.68 -7.36 -2.20
CA ASN A 90 -14.20 -7.05 -3.53
C ASN A 90 -15.28 -8.06 -3.99
N ARG A 91 -15.10 -9.36 -3.69
CA ARG A 91 -16.14 -10.38 -3.93
C ARG A 91 -17.37 -10.15 -3.05
N THR A 92 -17.16 -9.78 -1.79
CA THR A 92 -18.23 -9.45 -0.83
C THR A 92 -19.03 -8.23 -1.30
N LEU A 93 -18.38 -7.23 -1.89
CA LEU A 93 -19.01 -6.05 -2.48
C LEU A 93 -19.91 -6.43 -3.66
N LYS A 94 -19.44 -7.32 -4.55
CA LYS A 94 -20.24 -7.85 -5.68
C LYS A 94 -21.47 -8.65 -5.24
N ARG A 95 -21.51 -9.12 -3.99
CA ARG A 95 -22.67 -9.78 -3.36
C ARG A 95 -23.61 -8.81 -2.64
N GLY A 96 -23.35 -7.50 -2.70
CA GLY A 96 -24.21 -6.45 -2.15
C GLY A 96 -23.88 -6.00 -0.74
N HIS A 97 -22.79 -6.48 -0.12
CA HIS A 97 -22.43 -6.14 1.26
C HIS A 97 -21.57 -4.86 1.36
N LEU A 98 -22.06 -3.77 0.77
CA LEU A 98 -21.37 -2.48 0.73
C LEU A 98 -21.01 -1.91 2.13
N PRO A 99 -21.91 -1.92 3.14
CA PRO A 99 -21.59 -1.33 4.44
C PRO A 99 -20.36 -1.95 5.11
N LEU A 100 -20.17 -3.27 4.99
CA LEU A 100 -19.02 -3.98 5.55
C LEU A 100 -17.70 -3.52 4.92
N VAL A 101 -17.65 -3.47 3.59
CA VAL A 101 -16.43 -3.08 2.87
C VAL A 101 -16.12 -1.60 3.12
N ARG A 102 -17.15 -0.76 3.20
CA ARG A 102 -16.98 0.66 3.53
C ARG A 102 -16.44 0.87 4.94
N ALA A 103 -16.88 0.07 5.93
CA ALA A 103 -16.33 0.13 7.29
C ALA A 103 -14.84 -0.23 7.30
N TYR A 104 -14.44 -1.30 6.60
CA TYR A 104 -13.03 -1.69 6.48
C TYR A 104 -12.15 -0.56 5.93
N VAL A 105 -12.59 0.09 4.84
CA VAL A 105 -11.84 1.22 4.24
C VAL A 105 -11.72 2.40 5.21
N LYS A 106 -12.77 2.70 5.98
CA LYS A 106 -12.79 3.84 6.91
C LYS A 106 -11.97 3.61 8.18
N GLU A 107 -11.85 2.37 8.63
CA GLU A 107 -11.38 2.07 9.98
C GLU A 107 -10.05 1.30 9.99
N GLY A 108 -9.87 0.31 9.12
CA GLY A 108 -8.73 -0.61 9.20
C GLY A 108 -7.63 -0.35 8.17
N LEU A 109 -7.98 0.08 6.95
CA LEU A 109 -7.02 0.08 5.85
C LEU A 109 -5.84 1.04 6.04
N MET A 110 -6.10 2.25 6.57
CA MET A 110 -5.04 3.24 6.83
C MET A 110 -4.15 2.85 8.03
N GLU A 111 -4.69 2.16 9.03
CA GLU A 111 -3.89 1.68 10.17
C GLU A 111 -2.85 0.66 9.72
N TRP A 112 -3.26 -0.29 8.89
CA TRP A 112 -2.35 -1.24 8.26
C TRP A 112 -1.30 -0.52 7.41
N PHE A 113 -1.73 0.40 6.54
CA PHE A 113 -0.84 1.10 5.61
C PHE A 113 0.25 1.89 6.36
N ASP A 114 -0.14 2.67 7.36
CA ASP A 114 0.81 3.46 8.17
C ASP A 114 1.85 2.57 8.84
N THR A 115 1.45 1.39 9.31
CA THR A 115 2.35 0.41 9.92
C THR A 115 3.29 -0.22 8.88
N HIS A 116 2.75 -0.58 7.71
CA HIS A 116 3.52 -1.20 6.63
C HIS A 116 4.62 -0.26 6.11
N VAL A 117 4.26 0.99 5.82
CA VAL A 117 5.19 2.02 5.35
C VAL A 117 6.30 2.28 6.37
N ALA A 118 5.94 2.41 7.65
CA ALA A 118 6.90 2.73 8.72
C ALA A 118 7.87 1.58 9.04
N MET A 119 7.50 0.33 8.76
CA MET A 119 8.30 -0.84 9.14
C MET A 119 8.94 -1.54 7.96
N MET A 120 8.15 -1.96 6.97
CA MET A 120 8.59 -2.84 5.91
C MET A 120 9.15 -2.04 4.74
N ASP A 121 8.40 -1.06 4.24
CA ASP A 121 8.81 -0.26 3.08
C ASP A 121 10.00 0.65 3.42
N ALA A 122 10.01 1.22 4.63
CA ALA A 122 11.16 1.94 5.15
C ALA A 122 12.44 1.07 5.18
N ALA A 123 12.33 -0.20 5.61
CA ALA A 123 13.47 -1.12 5.62
C ALA A 123 13.95 -1.47 4.20
N LEU A 124 13.02 -1.63 3.25
CA LEU A 124 13.36 -1.83 1.84
C LEU A 124 14.08 -0.61 1.25
N VAL A 125 13.57 0.61 1.48
CA VAL A 125 14.22 1.85 0.99
C VAL A 125 15.61 2.03 1.58
N MET A 126 15.81 1.73 2.87
CA MET A 126 17.13 1.76 3.49
C MET A 126 18.11 0.79 2.81
N HIS A 127 17.67 -0.42 2.49
CA HIS A 127 18.47 -1.42 1.76
C HIS A 127 18.85 -0.94 0.35
N LEU A 128 17.87 -0.43 -0.40
CA LEU A 128 18.08 0.04 -1.78
C LEU A 128 19.06 1.22 -1.84
N ARG A 129 18.97 2.16 -0.89
CA ARG A 129 19.92 3.28 -0.77
C ARG A 129 21.34 2.82 -0.51
N LYS A 130 21.51 1.80 0.33
CA LYS A 130 22.83 1.22 0.63
C LYS A 130 23.44 0.59 -0.63
N GLN A 131 22.66 -0.18 -1.38
CA GLN A 131 23.11 -0.78 -2.64
C GLN A 131 23.52 0.28 -3.69
N GLN A 132 22.76 1.37 -3.80
CA GLN A 132 23.11 2.48 -4.70
C GLN A 132 24.45 3.14 -4.31
N GLN A 133 24.68 3.39 -3.02
CA GLN A 133 25.93 3.98 -2.53
C GLN A 133 27.16 3.09 -2.78
N GLU A 134 27.01 1.78 -2.56
CA GLU A 134 28.06 0.79 -2.84
C GLU A 134 28.41 0.77 -4.34
N SER A 135 27.41 0.79 -5.22
CA SER A 135 27.64 0.82 -6.68
C SER A 135 28.32 2.10 -7.19
N THR A 136 28.11 3.24 -6.52
CA THR A 136 28.74 4.52 -6.87
C THR A 136 30.15 4.69 -6.30
N THR A 137 30.53 3.89 -5.31
CA THR A 137 31.86 3.97 -4.68
C THR A 137 32.87 3.03 -5.36
N GLU A 138 32.38 2.03 -6.09
CA GLU A 138 33.20 1.07 -6.85
C GLU A 138 33.42 1.48 -8.33
N ALA A 139 32.90 2.63 -8.77
CA ALA A 139 33.05 3.18 -10.12
C ALA A 139 34.00 4.38 -10.15
#